data_AF-A0A7W6CEN6-F1
#
_entry.id   AF-A0A7W6CEN6-F1
#
_cell.length_a   1.000
_cell.length_b   1.000
_cell.length_c   1.000
_cell.angle_alpha   90.00
_cell.angle_beta   90.00
_cell.angle_gamma   90.00
#
_symmetry.space_group_name_H-M   'P 1'
#
loop_
_entity.id
_entity.type
_entity.pdbx_description
1 polymer ?
#
loop_
_entity_poly.entity_id
_entity_poly.type
_entity_poly.pdbx_seq_one_letter_code
_entity_poly.pdbx_strand_id
1 'polypeptide(L)'
;MSFHEVDANPVLYPPSIPGLNLPSDLDHTVVANARFWPERSKHSVAAIKLLNPSESALPEAVIAALKEATQLAEIIRIVEDLDISGGSEGLGFVARTKTADALERAADGIDCTDSALSLRIRARILRHGSNKVLHDELTGLDEKVLMSVCGPLGTWLGKSKGTYHSALFAIVNTELNDIIAKVDACYTQSEAFLRELVNPDLVLGVPPAIKFTELMFCGGEANLYPKHFAYFLPEDEGMKRAPRKKTLVLSNVYREMYYRISKPFSKDIIPLIANAEDEIIDLQLALWFRGHDTGHEVRLPQTDYKIMRCEGRWLSMVMQEAMADVFGFLLSTSGPWTTVAPNASLQLASDIYIREMLRYLCRGGDDFPDAGAALIQMSFLSQHGFIDIDHVNIQINTTHDRLYAGMVALAKTFTERALANNVPGIQALINDYYRDEMARDFVKRCGVCDVVLDYAPHIS
;
A
#
# COMPACT_ATOMS: atom_id res chain seq x y z
N MET A 1 20.80 -0.42 16.15
CA MET A 1 19.42 -0.13 15.67
C MET A 1 18.74 0.64 16.79
N SER A 2 18.22 1.84 16.51
CA SER A 2 17.58 2.68 17.54
C SER A 2 16.07 2.61 17.33
N PHE A 3 15.35 2.00 18.27
CA PHE A 3 13.90 2.11 18.36
C PHE A 3 13.59 3.20 19.39
N HIS A 4 12.63 4.05 19.09
CA HIS A 4 12.13 5.04 20.04
C HIS A 4 10.61 4.88 20.16
N GLU A 5 10.11 4.86 21.39
CA GLU A 5 8.68 4.95 21.67
C GLU A 5 8.23 6.41 21.54
N VAL A 6 7.10 6.65 20.88
CA VAL A 6 6.47 7.98 20.80
C VAL A 6 5.06 7.88 21.41
N ASP A 7 4.79 8.67 22.45
CA ASP A 7 3.44 8.80 23.01
C ASP A 7 2.54 9.53 22.01
N ALA A 8 1.39 8.93 21.69
CA ALA A 8 0.47 9.44 20.68
C ALA A 8 -0.52 10.52 21.20
N ASN A 9 -0.25 11.12 22.37
CA ASN A 9 -1.17 12.09 22.96
C ASN A 9 -1.39 13.27 21.99
N PRO A 10 -2.65 13.70 21.76
CA PRO A 10 -2.91 14.94 21.06
C PRO A 10 -2.20 16.07 21.80
N VAL A 11 -1.57 16.97 21.06
CA VAL A 11 -1.02 18.21 21.62
C VAL A 11 -2.18 18.90 22.34
N LEU A 12 -2.16 18.86 23.68
CA LEU A 12 -3.12 19.59 24.49
C LEU A 12 -2.89 21.06 24.16
N TYR A 13 -3.89 21.68 23.53
CA TYR A 13 -3.96 23.13 23.44
C TYR A 13 -3.79 23.71 24.87
N PRO A 14 -3.07 24.83 25.04
CA PRO A 14 -3.01 25.48 26.33
C PRO A 14 -4.44 25.75 26.84
N PRO A 15 -4.68 25.63 28.16
CA PRO A 15 -6.00 25.83 28.71
C PRO A 15 -6.53 27.20 28.29
N SER A 16 -7.80 27.20 27.85
CA SER A 16 -8.54 28.38 27.43
C SER A 16 -8.41 29.51 28.44
N ILE A 17 -8.20 30.73 27.93
CA ILE A 17 -8.25 31.96 28.71
C ILE A 17 -9.64 32.05 29.35
N PRO A 18 -9.77 32.19 30.68
CA PRO A 18 -11.07 32.31 31.33
C PRO A 18 -11.74 33.62 30.88
N GLY A 19 -12.90 33.54 30.20
CA GLY A 19 -13.72 34.73 29.94
C GLY A 19 -14.54 34.78 28.64
N LEU A 20 -14.46 33.80 27.74
CA LEU A 20 -15.33 33.76 26.56
C LEU A 20 -16.43 32.71 26.71
N ASN A 21 -17.63 33.18 27.07
CA ASN A 21 -18.86 32.40 26.93
C ASN A 21 -19.23 32.36 25.44
N LEU A 22 -18.94 31.25 24.77
CA LEU A 22 -19.52 30.92 23.47
C LEU A 22 -20.78 30.04 23.66
N PRO A 23 -21.80 30.17 22.80
CA PRO A 23 -23.06 29.44 22.95
C PRO A 23 -22.85 27.93 22.87
N SER A 24 -23.41 27.20 23.83
CA SER A 24 -23.57 25.76 23.79
C SER A 24 -24.62 25.42 22.73
N ASP A 25 -24.19 25.06 21.52
CA ASP A 25 -24.91 24.18 20.58
C ASP A 25 -24.18 24.21 19.22
N LEU A 26 -22.98 23.61 19.16
CA LEU A 26 -22.38 23.13 17.93
C LEU A 26 -21.51 21.92 18.28
N ASP A 27 -22.09 20.74 18.09
CA ASP A 27 -21.42 19.44 18.13
C ASP A 27 -20.49 19.32 16.90
N HIS A 28 -19.43 20.12 16.89
CA HIS A 28 -18.27 19.92 16.05
C HIS A 28 -17.22 19.23 16.90
N THR A 29 -17.26 17.90 16.91
CA THR A 29 -16.06 17.13 17.22
C THR A 29 -14.99 17.54 16.22
N VAL A 30 -14.10 18.42 16.65
CA VAL A 30 -12.85 18.74 15.97
C VAL A 30 -12.06 17.44 15.95
N VAL A 31 -12.16 16.69 14.86
CA VAL A 31 -11.29 15.53 14.63
C VAL A 31 -9.92 16.11 14.37
N ALA A 32 -9.11 16.26 15.42
CA ALA A 32 -7.70 16.50 15.27
C ALA A 32 -7.15 15.35 14.40
N ASN A 33 -6.55 15.67 13.25
CA ASN A 33 -5.94 14.68 12.38
C ASN A 33 -4.93 13.87 13.21
N ALA A 34 -5.23 12.60 13.49
CA ALA A 34 -4.33 11.75 14.23
C ALA A 34 -3.03 11.61 13.42
N ARG A 35 -1.91 12.05 14.03
CA ARG A 35 -0.59 11.98 13.40
C ARG A 35 -0.20 10.54 13.06
N PHE A 36 -0.69 9.59 13.85
CA PHE A 36 -0.53 8.15 13.66
C PHE A 36 -1.88 7.49 13.39
N TRP A 37 -1.86 6.45 12.56
CA TRP A 37 -3.01 5.61 12.25
C TRP A 37 -2.58 4.13 12.26
N PRO A 38 -3.41 3.18 12.72
CA PRO A 38 -4.60 3.42 13.51
C PRO A 38 -4.26 4.15 14.82
N GLU A 39 -5.26 4.80 15.41
CA GLU A 39 -5.10 5.50 16.67
C GLU A 39 -4.78 4.51 17.80
N ARG A 40 -3.66 4.73 18.49
CA ARG A 40 -3.18 3.89 19.60
C ARG A 40 -2.50 4.75 20.64
N SER A 41 -2.38 4.25 21.87
CA SER A 41 -1.64 4.93 22.92
C SER A 41 -0.13 5.01 22.64
N LYS A 42 0.41 4.02 21.91
CA LYS A 42 1.85 3.91 21.60
C LYS A 42 2.08 3.37 20.19
N HIS A 43 3.17 3.84 19.58
CA HIS A 43 3.78 3.28 18.37
C HIS A 43 5.29 3.19 18.55
N SER A 44 5.87 2.12 18.02
CA SER A 44 7.33 1.93 17.92
C SER A 44 7.81 2.52 16.59
N VAL A 45 8.82 3.38 16.59
CA VAL A 45 9.31 4.00 15.35
C VAL A 45 10.65 3.42 14.92
N ALA A 46 10.71 2.96 13.67
CA ALA A 46 11.92 2.46 13.03
C ALA A 46 12.39 3.43 11.94
N ALA A 47 13.51 4.11 12.20
CA ALA A 47 14.09 5.06 11.26
C ALA A 47 14.77 4.36 10.07
N ILE A 48 14.41 4.76 8.85
CA ILE A 48 14.97 4.26 7.59
C ILE A 48 15.68 5.39 6.83
N LYS A 49 16.63 5.04 5.98
CA LYS A 49 17.24 5.99 5.04
C LYS A 49 16.54 5.85 3.70
N LEU A 50 16.19 6.98 3.09
CA LEU A 50 15.71 7.03 1.71
C LEU A 50 16.90 6.89 0.75
N LEU A 51 16.62 6.78 -0.56
CA LEU A 51 17.66 6.82 -1.58
C LEU A 51 18.45 8.12 -1.43
N ASN A 52 19.76 8.01 -1.31
CA ASN A 52 20.62 9.19 -1.23
C ASN A 52 20.55 9.94 -2.58
N PRO A 53 20.22 11.24 -2.60
CA PRO A 53 20.10 11.97 -3.86
C PRO A 53 21.35 11.93 -4.74
N SER A 54 22.56 11.81 -4.15
CA SER A 54 23.80 11.67 -4.93
C SER A 54 23.90 10.35 -5.72
N GLU A 55 23.09 9.35 -5.40
CA GLU A 55 23.04 8.04 -6.07
C GLU A 55 21.99 8.02 -7.19
N SER A 56 21.18 9.07 -7.36
CA SER A 56 20.05 9.12 -8.30
C SER A 56 20.42 9.37 -9.77
N ALA A 57 21.69 9.65 -10.06
CA ALA A 57 22.17 10.14 -11.36
C ALA A 57 21.52 11.43 -11.88
N LEU A 58 20.65 12.10 -11.09
CA LEU A 58 20.06 13.39 -11.44
C LEU A 58 21.10 14.52 -11.29
N PRO A 59 21.03 15.58 -12.12
CA PRO A 59 21.85 16.76 -11.93
C PRO A 59 21.59 17.44 -10.58
N GLU A 60 22.62 18.03 -9.97
CA GLU A 60 22.51 18.71 -8.67
C GLU A 60 21.44 19.80 -8.65
N ALA A 61 21.29 20.54 -9.75
CA ALA A 61 20.26 21.57 -9.89
C ALA A 61 18.83 20.99 -9.82
N VAL A 62 18.62 19.79 -10.39
CA VAL A 62 17.35 19.07 -10.31
C VAL A 62 17.10 18.62 -8.87
N ILE A 63 18.10 18.01 -8.23
CA ILE A 63 18.03 17.57 -6.83
C ILE A 63 17.67 18.74 -5.91
N ALA A 64 18.31 19.90 -6.09
CA ALA A 64 18.04 21.10 -5.29
C ALA A 64 16.60 21.60 -5.47
N ALA A 65 16.09 21.62 -6.71
CA ALA A 65 14.72 22.03 -7.01
C ALA A 65 13.68 21.05 -6.43
N LEU A 66 13.91 19.73 -6.52
CA LEU A 66 13.04 18.73 -5.92
C LEU A 66 13.02 18.84 -4.38
N LYS A 67 14.19 19.04 -3.76
CA LYS A 67 14.30 19.28 -2.32
C LYS A 67 13.52 20.53 -1.88
N GLU A 68 13.63 21.62 -2.64
CA GLU A 68 12.86 22.85 -2.40
C GLU A 68 11.35 22.58 -2.47
N ALA A 69 10.88 21.87 -3.51
CA ALA A 69 9.48 21.49 -3.65
C ALA A 69 8.98 20.65 -2.47
N THR A 70 9.80 19.72 -1.96
CA THR A 70 9.48 18.91 -0.77
C THR A 70 9.38 19.77 0.49
N GLN A 71 10.29 20.71 0.71
CA GLN A 71 10.23 21.62 1.86
C GLN A 71 9.01 22.54 1.81
N LEU A 72 8.64 23.01 0.61
CA LEU A 72 7.42 23.79 0.40
C LEU A 72 6.16 22.95 0.65
N ALA A 73 6.17 21.66 0.33
CA ALA A 73 5.05 20.77 0.62
C ALA A 73 4.78 20.62 2.12
N GLU A 74 5.83 20.56 2.95
CA GLU A 74 5.69 20.59 4.42
C GLU A 74 5.05 21.89 4.89
N ILE A 75 5.48 23.03 4.35
CA ILE A 75 4.92 24.35 4.68
C ILE A 75 3.44 24.42 4.30
N ILE A 76 3.08 23.97 3.09
CA ILE A 76 1.68 23.95 2.62
C ILE A 76 0.85 23.08 3.55
N ARG A 77 1.35 21.89 3.92
CA ARG A 77 0.63 20.99 4.81
C ARG A 77 0.40 21.60 6.19
N ILE A 78 1.39 22.27 6.78
CA ILE A 78 1.26 22.99 8.05
C ILE A 78 0.21 24.10 7.93
N VAL A 79 0.21 24.84 6.82
CA VAL A 79 -0.80 25.87 6.54
C VAL A 79 -2.20 25.25 6.45
N GLU A 80 -2.38 24.13 5.77
CA GLU A 80 -3.66 23.40 5.69
C GLU A 80 -4.19 22.95 7.05
N ASP A 81 -3.32 22.63 8.02
CA ASP A 81 -3.73 22.33 9.41
C ASP A 81 -4.19 23.59 10.17
N LEU A 82 -3.65 24.76 9.85
CA LEU A 82 -3.98 26.04 10.50
C LEU A 82 -5.23 26.70 9.89
N ASP A 83 -5.55 26.43 8.61
CA ASP A 83 -6.60 27.11 7.84
C ASP A 83 -8.04 26.76 8.26
N ILE A 84 -8.23 25.97 9.33
CA ILE A 84 -9.51 25.84 10.04
C ILE A 84 -10.04 27.23 10.50
N SER A 85 -9.19 28.25 10.53
CA SER A 85 -9.48 29.63 10.93
C SER A 85 -9.57 30.67 9.79
N GLY A 86 -9.47 30.27 8.52
CA GLY A 86 -9.74 31.12 7.33
C GLY A 86 -8.74 32.25 7.04
N GLY A 87 -7.58 32.25 7.70
CA GLY A 87 -6.57 33.32 7.61
C GLY A 87 -5.37 33.03 6.71
N SER A 88 -5.29 31.86 6.06
CA SER A 88 -4.02 31.36 5.50
C SER A 88 -4.01 31.08 3.98
N GLU A 89 -5.08 31.42 3.27
CA GLU A 89 -5.21 31.26 1.81
C GLU A 89 -4.04 31.89 1.01
N GLY A 90 -3.55 33.06 1.43
CA GLY A 90 -2.47 33.78 0.73
C GLY A 90 -1.11 33.08 0.82
N LEU A 91 -0.76 32.54 1.99
CA LEU A 91 0.51 31.81 2.17
C LEU A 91 0.49 30.48 1.42
N GLY A 92 -0.62 29.75 1.46
CA GLY A 92 -0.80 28.52 0.69
C GLY A 92 -0.67 28.74 -0.81
N PHE A 93 -1.25 29.83 -1.34
CA PHE A 93 -1.12 30.18 -2.77
C PHE A 93 0.32 30.50 -3.18
N VAL A 94 1.03 31.32 -2.40
CA VAL A 94 2.44 31.67 -2.67
C VAL A 94 3.32 30.43 -2.63
N ALA A 95 3.14 29.55 -1.63
CA ALA A 95 3.90 28.32 -1.51
C ALA A 95 3.64 27.37 -2.70
N ARG A 96 2.38 27.16 -3.11
CA ARG A 96 2.04 26.34 -4.30
C ARG A 96 2.66 26.89 -5.58
N THR A 97 2.70 28.21 -5.75
CA THR A 97 3.32 28.84 -6.93
C THR A 97 4.83 28.61 -6.96
N LYS A 98 5.52 28.77 -5.81
CA LYS A 98 6.94 28.45 -5.70
C LYS A 98 7.24 26.98 -5.93
N THR A 99 6.37 26.09 -5.45
CA THR A 99 6.48 24.65 -5.73
C THR A 99 6.40 24.41 -7.23
N ALA A 100 5.45 25.04 -7.94
CA ALA A 100 5.34 24.94 -9.39
C ALA A 100 6.60 25.42 -10.13
N ASP A 101 7.19 26.55 -9.70
CA ASP A 101 8.44 27.07 -10.28
C ASP A 101 9.63 26.11 -10.05
N ALA A 102 9.68 25.46 -8.88
CA ALA A 102 10.68 24.44 -8.58
C ALA A 102 10.50 23.18 -9.45
N LEU A 103 9.26 22.72 -9.65
CA LEU A 103 8.96 21.59 -10.54
C LEU A 103 9.34 21.88 -12.00
N GLU A 104 9.12 23.09 -12.50
CA GLU A 104 9.54 23.48 -13.85
C GLU A 104 11.07 23.51 -13.99
N ARG A 105 11.78 24.11 -13.03
CA ARG A 105 13.25 24.09 -13.03
C ARG A 105 13.80 22.65 -12.99
N ALA A 106 13.18 21.77 -12.21
CA ALA A 106 13.55 20.36 -12.20
C ALA A 106 13.29 19.69 -13.57
N ALA A 107 12.15 19.98 -14.19
CA ALA A 107 11.79 19.44 -15.51
C ALA A 107 12.76 19.85 -16.62
N ASP A 108 13.34 21.04 -16.55
CA ASP A 108 14.31 21.53 -17.53
C ASP A 108 15.66 20.81 -17.46
N GLY A 109 15.96 20.15 -16.34
CA GLY A 109 17.20 19.40 -16.14
C GLY A 109 17.07 17.88 -16.30
N ILE A 110 15.90 17.35 -16.66
CA ILE A 110 15.66 15.90 -16.81
C ILE A 110 15.64 15.50 -18.29
N ASP A 111 16.57 14.62 -18.68
CA ASP A 111 16.66 14.04 -20.02
C ASP A 111 15.72 12.82 -20.17
N CYS A 112 14.43 13.04 -19.92
CA CYS A 112 13.37 12.06 -20.13
C CYS A 112 12.05 12.81 -20.33
N THR A 113 11.51 12.73 -21.55
CA THR A 113 10.30 13.48 -21.97
C THR A 113 9.15 13.31 -21.00
N ASP A 114 8.80 12.07 -20.64
CA ASP A 114 7.63 11.78 -19.81
C ASP A 114 7.86 12.17 -18.34
N SER A 115 9.06 11.93 -17.79
CA SER A 115 9.39 12.40 -16.43
C SER A 115 9.38 13.93 -16.32
N ALA A 116 9.91 14.63 -17.32
CA ALA A 116 9.88 16.10 -17.37
C ALA A 116 8.45 16.63 -17.58
N LEU A 117 7.65 15.99 -18.43
CA LEU A 117 6.25 16.34 -18.66
C LEU A 117 5.41 16.14 -17.40
N SER A 118 5.63 15.06 -16.65
CA SER A 118 4.97 14.77 -15.36
C SER A 118 5.12 15.95 -14.39
N LEU A 119 6.34 16.47 -14.22
CA LEU A 119 6.61 17.65 -13.39
C LEU A 119 5.91 18.92 -13.90
N ARG A 120 5.93 19.17 -15.22
CA ARG A 120 5.28 20.35 -15.82
C ARG A 120 3.75 20.32 -15.68
N ILE A 121 3.13 19.15 -15.85
CA ILE A 121 1.69 19.00 -15.63
C ILE A 121 1.35 19.26 -14.16
N ARG A 122 2.16 18.75 -13.22
CA ARG A 122 1.97 19.03 -11.78
C ARG A 122 2.13 20.51 -11.45
N ALA A 123 3.14 21.18 -12.01
CA ALA A 123 3.29 22.63 -11.90
C ALA A 123 2.03 23.38 -12.39
N ARG A 124 1.49 22.96 -13.54
CA ARG A 124 0.24 23.51 -14.09
C ARG A 124 -0.95 23.30 -13.16
N ILE A 125 -1.09 22.09 -12.59
CA ILE A 125 -2.14 21.77 -11.61
C ILE A 125 -2.05 22.68 -10.39
N LEU A 126 -0.85 22.91 -9.86
CA LEU A 126 -0.64 23.76 -8.69
C LEU A 126 -1.02 25.22 -8.92
N ARG A 127 -0.82 25.74 -10.15
CA ARG A 127 -1.14 27.13 -10.50
C ARG A 127 -2.59 27.34 -10.91
N HIS A 128 -3.20 26.36 -11.58
CA HIS A 128 -4.47 26.54 -12.29
C HIS A 128 -5.58 25.58 -11.86
N GLY A 129 -5.30 24.70 -10.91
CA GLY A 129 -6.21 23.64 -10.48
C GLY A 129 -6.09 22.38 -11.35
N SER A 130 -6.59 21.27 -10.80
CA SER A 130 -6.65 19.99 -11.51
C SER A 130 -7.92 19.85 -12.33
N ASN A 131 -7.86 18.98 -13.34
CA ASN A 131 -9.04 18.48 -14.03
C ASN A 131 -8.81 17.04 -14.49
N LYS A 132 -9.87 16.37 -14.93
CA LYS A 132 -9.81 14.96 -15.34
C LYS A 132 -8.83 14.70 -16.49
N VAL A 133 -8.67 15.64 -17.41
CA VAL A 133 -7.76 15.50 -18.56
C VAL A 133 -6.32 15.48 -18.09
N LEU A 134 -5.94 16.38 -17.19
CA LEU A 134 -4.56 16.43 -16.66
C LEU A 134 -4.20 15.17 -15.87
N HIS A 135 -5.12 14.62 -15.07
CA HIS A 135 -4.86 13.36 -14.37
C HIS A 135 -4.80 12.15 -15.32
N ASP A 136 -5.63 12.12 -16.37
CA ASP A 136 -5.56 11.06 -17.40
C ASP A 136 -4.25 11.12 -18.18
N GLU A 137 -3.78 12.33 -18.48
CA GLU A 137 -2.47 12.58 -19.11
C GLU A 137 -1.33 12.09 -18.20
N LEU A 138 -1.29 12.53 -16.93
CA LEU A 138 -0.30 12.07 -15.93
C LEU A 138 -0.27 10.54 -15.78
N THR A 139 -1.45 9.93 -15.69
CA THR A 139 -1.58 8.48 -15.51
C THR A 139 -1.14 7.72 -16.75
N GLY A 140 -1.21 8.34 -17.94
CA GLY A 140 -0.79 7.77 -19.21
C GLY A 140 0.70 7.90 -19.54
N LEU A 141 1.48 8.66 -18.77
CA LEU A 141 2.92 8.82 -18.99
C LEU A 141 3.69 7.52 -18.70
N ASP A 142 4.82 7.30 -19.37
CA ASP A 142 5.75 6.20 -19.12
C ASP A 142 7.07 6.75 -18.57
N GLU A 143 7.03 7.25 -17.33
CA GLU A 143 8.22 7.76 -16.67
C GLU A 143 9.32 6.70 -16.58
N LYS A 144 10.54 7.05 -17.02
CA LYS A 144 11.72 6.16 -17.03
C LYS A 144 12.83 6.59 -16.09
N VAL A 145 12.83 7.84 -15.64
CA VAL A 145 13.89 8.39 -14.78
C VAL A 145 13.32 8.77 -13.40
N LEU A 146 12.35 9.66 -13.39
CA LEU A 146 11.74 10.20 -12.17
C LEU A 146 10.23 10.01 -12.22
N MET A 147 9.69 9.39 -11.17
CA MET A 147 8.26 9.41 -10.85
C MET A 147 7.99 10.52 -9.84
N SER A 148 6.92 11.28 -10.06
CA SER A 148 6.56 12.40 -9.19
C SER A 148 5.09 12.33 -8.77
N VAL A 149 4.85 12.64 -7.49
CA VAL A 149 3.53 13.02 -6.96
C VAL A 149 3.70 14.35 -6.24
N CYS A 150 2.99 15.39 -6.67
CA CYS A 150 3.04 16.69 -6.03
C CYS A 150 1.68 17.37 -6.18
N GLY A 151 1.00 17.60 -5.07
CA GLY A 151 -0.40 18.03 -5.03
C GLY A 151 -1.22 17.29 -3.96
N PRO A 152 -2.56 17.38 -4.04
CA PRO A 152 -3.44 16.70 -3.08
C PRO A 152 -3.30 15.18 -3.17
N LEU A 153 -3.12 14.54 -2.02
CA LEU A 153 -2.99 13.09 -1.89
C LEU A 153 -3.72 12.62 -0.62
N GLY A 154 -4.49 11.55 -0.74
CA GLY A 154 -5.05 10.78 0.36
C GLY A 154 -4.06 9.70 0.78
N THR A 155 -4.03 9.41 2.08
CA THR A 155 -3.18 8.35 2.64
C THR A 155 -4.03 7.16 3.08
N TRP A 156 -4.29 7.02 4.38
CA TRP A 156 -4.95 5.82 4.89
C TRP A 156 -6.47 5.94 4.94
N LEU A 157 -7.15 4.86 4.54
CA LEU A 157 -8.58 4.70 4.79
C LEU A 157 -8.83 4.83 6.31
N GLY A 158 -9.75 5.72 6.68
CA GLY A 158 -10.12 5.97 8.08
C GLY A 158 -9.32 7.07 8.77
N LYS A 159 -8.09 7.40 8.29
CA LYS A 159 -7.28 8.49 8.86
C LYS A 159 -7.82 9.88 8.54
N SER A 160 -8.18 10.11 7.27
CA SER A 160 -8.82 11.36 6.85
C SER A 160 -9.86 11.11 5.75
N LYS A 161 -10.84 12.00 5.62
CA LYS A 161 -11.84 11.97 4.55
C LYS A 161 -11.45 12.80 3.32
N GLY A 162 -10.39 13.61 3.44
CA GLY A 162 -9.93 14.55 2.42
C GLY A 162 -8.54 14.21 1.88
N THR A 163 -8.15 14.91 0.83
CA THR A 163 -6.78 14.89 0.31
C THR A 163 -6.03 16.12 0.83
N TYR A 164 -4.73 15.98 1.08
CA TYR A 164 -3.88 17.04 1.59
C TYR A 164 -2.61 17.16 0.77
N HIS A 165 -1.96 18.31 0.79
CA HIS A 165 -0.79 18.53 -0.03
C HIS A 165 0.35 17.59 0.34
N SER A 166 0.92 16.95 -0.68
CA SER A 166 2.04 16.03 -0.58
C SER A 166 3.06 16.28 -1.69
N ALA A 167 4.30 15.92 -1.42
CA ALA A 167 5.35 15.78 -2.44
C ALA A 167 6.07 14.44 -2.25
N LEU A 168 6.22 13.69 -3.34
CA LEU A 168 6.93 12.42 -3.45
C LEU A 168 7.75 12.47 -4.73
N PHE A 169 9.06 12.26 -4.61
CA PHE A 169 9.97 12.18 -5.74
C PHE A 169 10.78 10.90 -5.61
N ALA A 170 10.63 10.01 -6.59
CA ALA A 170 11.21 8.67 -6.55
C ALA A 170 11.86 8.32 -7.91
N ILE A 171 13.02 7.67 -7.84
CA ILE A 171 13.76 7.24 -9.04
C ILE A 171 13.18 5.93 -9.53
N VAL A 172 12.98 5.80 -10.84
CA VAL A 172 12.44 4.57 -11.43
C VAL A 172 13.45 3.44 -11.26
N ASN A 173 13.02 2.31 -10.69
CA ASN A 173 13.85 1.12 -10.57
C ASN A 173 13.79 0.32 -11.88
N THR A 174 14.72 0.61 -12.81
CA THR A 174 14.71 0.01 -14.16
C THR A 174 14.72 -1.52 -14.12
N GLU A 175 15.53 -2.13 -13.25
CA GLU A 175 15.65 -3.58 -13.15
C GLU A 175 14.32 -4.25 -12.76
N LEU A 176 13.67 -3.76 -11.70
CA LEU A 176 12.37 -4.29 -11.29
C LEU A 176 11.30 -4.06 -12.36
N ASN A 177 11.24 -2.88 -12.96
CA ASN A 177 10.24 -2.59 -13.99
C ASN A 177 10.46 -3.43 -15.26
N ASP A 178 11.71 -3.73 -15.64
CA ASP A 178 12.01 -4.60 -16.78
C ASP A 178 11.59 -6.04 -16.53
N ILE A 179 11.76 -6.55 -15.31
CA ILE A 179 11.28 -7.89 -14.94
C ILE A 179 9.76 -7.92 -14.90
N ILE A 180 9.12 -6.91 -14.30
CA ILE A 180 7.66 -6.81 -14.23
C ILE A 180 7.04 -6.66 -15.62
N ALA A 181 7.68 -5.96 -16.56
CA ALA A 181 7.22 -5.91 -17.95
C ALA A 181 7.25 -7.30 -18.62
N LYS A 182 8.23 -8.16 -18.30
CA LYS A 182 8.26 -9.55 -18.78
C LYS A 182 7.16 -10.40 -18.14
N VAL A 183 6.89 -10.19 -16.85
CA VAL A 183 5.79 -10.83 -16.12
C VAL A 183 4.45 -10.45 -16.73
N ASP A 184 4.21 -9.16 -17.00
CA ASP A 184 3.00 -8.67 -17.64
C ASP A 184 2.84 -9.22 -19.06
N ALA A 185 3.94 -9.45 -19.79
CA ALA A 185 3.92 -10.09 -21.10
C ALA A 185 3.49 -11.58 -21.05
N CYS A 186 3.51 -12.22 -19.87
CA CYS A 186 3.00 -13.59 -19.66
C CYS A 186 1.48 -13.64 -19.39
N TYR A 187 0.74 -12.57 -19.67
CA TYR A 187 -0.69 -12.46 -19.36
C TYR A 187 -1.52 -13.66 -19.82
N THR A 188 -1.43 -14.03 -21.11
CA THR A 188 -2.23 -15.14 -21.67
C THR A 188 -1.87 -16.49 -21.04
N GLN A 189 -0.59 -16.71 -20.76
CA GLN A 189 -0.11 -17.91 -20.07
C GLN A 189 -0.58 -17.94 -18.62
N SER A 190 -0.68 -16.78 -17.97
CA SER A 190 -1.15 -16.64 -16.58
C SER A 190 -2.63 -16.98 -16.48
N GLU A 191 -3.45 -16.51 -17.44
CA GLU A 191 -4.86 -16.90 -17.53
C GLU A 191 -5.01 -18.41 -17.76
N ALA A 192 -4.28 -18.97 -18.73
CA ALA A 192 -4.33 -20.41 -19.02
C ALA A 192 -3.92 -21.26 -17.79
N PHE A 193 -2.88 -20.82 -17.08
CA PHE A 193 -2.41 -21.45 -15.86
C PHE A 193 -3.48 -21.45 -14.75
N LEU A 194 -4.12 -20.30 -14.48
CA LEU A 194 -5.20 -20.23 -13.48
C LEU A 194 -6.41 -21.08 -13.87
N ARG A 195 -6.73 -21.14 -15.18
CA ARG A 195 -7.83 -21.96 -15.69
C ARG A 195 -7.61 -23.45 -15.48
N GLU A 196 -6.39 -23.91 -15.70
CA GLU A 196 -6.00 -25.30 -15.45
C GLU A 196 -5.98 -25.62 -13.95
N LEU A 197 -5.41 -24.72 -13.15
CA LEU A 197 -5.19 -24.96 -11.73
C LEU A 197 -6.48 -24.89 -10.89
N VAL A 198 -7.36 -23.94 -11.20
CA VAL A 198 -8.50 -23.57 -10.35
C VAL A 198 -9.83 -23.87 -11.03
N ASN A 199 -10.14 -23.23 -12.16
CA ASN A 199 -11.42 -23.40 -12.85
C ASN A 199 -11.34 -22.97 -14.34
N PRO A 200 -11.82 -23.81 -15.29
CA PRO A 200 -11.65 -23.58 -16.73
C PRO A 200 -12.40 -22.35 -17.28
N ASP A 201 -13.30 -21.75 -16.53
CA ASP A 201 -14.08 -20.57 -16.95
C ASP A 201 -13.51 -19.25 -16.40
N LEU A 202 -12.41 -19.28 -15.64
CA LEU A 202 -11.76 -18.06 -15.17
C LEU A 202 -11.30 -17.20 -16.34
N VAL A 203 -11.50 -15.90 -16.18
CA VAL A 203 -10.99 -14.85 -17.07
C VAL A 203 -10.10 -13.96 -16.23
N LEU A 204 -8.93 -13.62 -16.78
CA LEU A 204 -8.07 -12.59 -16.23
C LEU A 204 -8.38 -11.28 -16.96
N GLY A 205 -8.60 -10.20 -16.21
CA GLY A 205 -8.69 -8.82 -16.72
C GLY A 205 -7.33 -8.11 -16.70
N VAL A 206 -7.26 -6.93 -17.32
CA VAL A 206 -6.01 -6.16 -17.43
C VAL A 206 -5.81 -5.36 -16.15
N PRO A 207 -4.77 -5.65 -15.35
CA PRO A 207 -4.50 -4.88 -14.15
C PRO A 207 -4.01 -3.46 -14.48
N PRO A 208 -4.06 -2.52 -13.52
CA PRO A 208 -3.48 -1.18 -13.67
C PRO A 208 -2.02 -1.23 -14.13
N ALA A 209 -1.56 -0.15 -14.77
CA ALA A 209 -0.13 0.03 -14.99
C ALA A 209 0.57 0.13 -13.63
N ILE A 210 1.78 -0.42 -13.49
CA ILE A 210 2.52 -0.37 -12.23
C ILE A 210 3.93 0.20 -12.46
N LYS A 211 4.44 0.95 -11.48
CA LYS A 211 5.79 1.48 -11.48
C LYS A 211 6.48 1.25 -10.15
N PHE A 212 7.58 0.51 -10.17
CA PHE A 212 8.47 0.33 -9.02
C PHE A 212 9.53 1.44 -9.00
N THR A 213 9.73 2.06 -7.84
CA THR A 213 10.58 3.24 -7.69
C THR A 213 11.28 3.25 -6.35
N GLU A 214 12.44 3.90 -6.27
CA GLU A 214 13.17 4.14 -5.02
C GLU A 214 12.86 5.57 -4.54
N LEU A 215 12.18 5.71 -3.41
CA LEU A 215 11.83 7.01 -2.84
C LEU A 215 13.09 7.78 -2.43
N MET A 216 13.22 9.02 -2.89
CA MET A 216 14.33 9.92 -2.59
C MET A 216 13.90 11.08 -1.69
N PHE A 217 12.76 11.71 -2.00
CA PHE A 217 12.19 12.80 -1.19
C PHE A 217 10.71 12.58 -0.93
N CYS A 218 10.27 12.88 0.29
CA CYS A 218 8.87 12.87 0.69
C CYS A 218 8.59 14.05 1.63
N GLY A 219 7.45 14.71 1.46
CA GLY A 219 7.01 15.81 2.31
C GLY A 219 5.49 16.00 2.30
N GLY A 220 4.98 16.73 3.29
CA GLY A 220 3.55 16.99 3.46
C GLY A 220 2.79 15.78 4.01
N GLU A 221 1.56 15.55 3.55
CA GLU A 221 0.71 14.46 4.08
C GLU A 221 1.34 13.07 3.88
N ALA A 222 2.03 12.84 2.75
CA ALA A 222 2.73 11.60 2.47
C ALA A 222 3.89 11.29 3.45
N ASN A 223 4.37 12.30 4.18
CA ASN A 223 5.42 12.15 5.19
C ASN A 223 4.85 11.93 6.61
N LEU A 224 3.53 11.86 6.77
CA LEU A 224 2.90 11.51 8.05
C LEU A 224 2.81 9.98 8.23
N TYR A 225 2.27 9.55 9.37
CA TYR A 225 2.22 8.13 9.72
C TYR A 225 0.86 7.51 9.43
N PRO A 226 0.85 6.17 9.21
CA PRO A 226 2.01 5.35 8.85
C PRO A 226 2.52 5.66 7.44
N LYS A 227 3.78 5.31 7.15
CA LYS A 227 4.34 5.48 5.81
C LYS A 227 3.68 4.49 4.84
N HIS A 228 3.36 4.99 3.65
CA HIS A 228 2.92 4.16 2.53
C HIS A 228 4.12 3.62 1.78
N PHE A 229 3.99 2.39 1.29
CA PHE A 229 4.89 1.88 0.25
C PHE A 229 4.24 1.89 -1.14
N ALA A 230 2.93 2.18 -1.25
CA ALA A 230 2.24 2.25 -2.54
C ALA A 230 1.13 3.32 -2.57
N TYR A 231 0.83 3.80 -3.78
CA TYR A 231 -0.24 4.75 -4.08
C TYR A 231 -0.97 4.37 -5.37
N PHE A 232 -2.29 4.48 -5.36
CA PHE A 232 -3.18 4.13 -6.48
C PHE A 232 -3.65 5.40 -7.18
N LEU A 233 -3.01 5.74 -8.30
CA LEU A 233 -3.22 7.01 -8.99
C LEU A 233 -4.23 6.87 -10.14
N PRO A 234 -5.07 7.89 -10.38
CA PRO A 234 -5.20 9.15 -9.63
C PRO A 234 -6.25 9.05 -8.50
N GLU A 235 -6.63 7.85 -8.08
CA GLU A 235 -7.66 7.64 -7.07
C GLU A 235 -7.30 8.25 -5.72
N ASP A 236 -6.04 8.10 -5.30
CA ASP A 236 -5.49 8.72 -4.09
C ASP A 236 -5.30 10.23 -4.25
N GLU A 237 -5.25 10.75 -5.49
CA GLU A 237 -5.28 12.20 -5.75
C GLU A 237 -6.72 12.77 -5.72
N GLY A 238 -7.71 11.97 -5.31
CA GLY A 238 -9.11 12.34 -5.18
C GLY A 238 -9.96 12.09 -6.44
N MET A 239 -9.36 11.57 -7.52
CA MET A 239 -10.04 11.33 -8.79
C MET A 239 -10.59 9.90 -8.88
N LYS A 240 -11.79 9.69 -8.36
CA LYS A 240 -12.49 8.39 -8.43
C LYS A 240 -12.92 8.05 -9.86
N ARG A 241 -12.89 6.75 -10.22
CA ARG A 241 -13.35 6.21 -11.53
C ARG A 241 -12.63 6.82 -12.74
N ALA A 242 -11.32 7.04 -12.61
CA ALA A 242 -10.48 7.41 -13.74
C ALA A 242 -10.44 6.27 -14.78
N PRO A 243 -10.42 6.58 -16.09
CA PRO A 243 -10.38 5.58 -17.15
C PRO A 243 -9.02 4.88 -17.24
N ARG A 244 -7.94 5.58 -16.86
CA ARG A 244 -6.60 5.01 -16.69
C ARG A 244 -6.25 5.02 -15.20
N LYS A 245 -5.53 3.99 -14.78
CA LYS A 245 -5.01 3.83 -13.42
C LYS A 245 -3.53 3.46 -13.48
N LYS A 246 -2.75 3.96 -12.53
CA LYS A 246 -1.34 3.64 -12.35
C LYS A 246 -1.04 3.45 -10.87
N THR A 247 -0.40 2.35 -10.52
CA THR A 247 0.06 2.07 -9.16
C THR A 247 1.53 2.45 -9.04
N LEU A 248 1.84 3.34 -8.11
CA LEU A 248 3.21 3.69 -7.73
C LEU A 248 3.61 2.83 -6.54
N VAL A 249 4.74 2.12 -6.63
CA VAL A 249 5.33 1.35 -5.54
C VAL A 249 6.71 1.92 -5.21
N LEU A 250 6.95 2.16 -3.92
CA LEU A 250 8.20 2.62 -3.33
C LEU A 250 8.98 1.39 -2.82
N SER A 251 9.80 0.79 -3.68
CA SER A 251 10.49 -0.49 -3.43
C SER A 251 11.37 -0.44 -2.19
N ASN A 252 12.14 0.64 -2.01
CA ASN A 252 12.97 0.82 -0.82
C ASN A 252 12.16 0.93 0.47
N VAL A 253 11.01 1.61 0.45
CA VAL A 253 10.12 1.68 1.61
C VAL A 253 9.50 0.31 1.89
N TYR A 254 9.12 -0.43 0.85
CA TYR A 254 8.54 -1.75 1.01
C TYR A 254 9.55 -2.77 1.57
N ARG A 255 10.78 -2.76 1.04
CA ARG A 255 11.93 -3.53 1.54
C ARG A 255 12.18 -3.28 3.02
N GLU A 256 12.22 -2.01 3.43
CA GLU A 256 12.45 -1.65 4.83
C GLU A 256 11.26 -2.02 5.72
N MET A 257 10.03 -1.95 5.22
CA MET A 257 8.84 -2.44 5.92
C MET A 257 8.97 -3.94 6.21
N TYR A 258 9.37 -4.72 5.21
CA TYR A 258 9.61 -6.15 5.40
C TYR A 258 10.71 -6.42 6.44
N TYR A 259 11.88 -5.80 6.30
CA TYR A 259 13.02 -6.08 7.17
C TYR A 259 12.89 -5.56 8.60
N ARG A 260 12.18 -4.46 8.80
CA ARG A 260 12.07 -3.84 10.13
C ARG A 260 10.81 -4.20 10.87
N ILE A 261 9.80 -4.68 10.16
CA ILE A 261 8.49 -4.94 10.72
C ILE A 261 8.14 -6.42 10.54
N SER A 262 7.91 -6.85 9.31
CA SER A 262 7.34 -8.18 9.02
C SER A 262 8.27 -9.31 9.48
N LYS A 263 9.56 -9.27 9.10
CA LYS A 263 10.55 -10.30 9.44
C LYS A 263 10.81 -10.38 10.95
N PRO A 264 11.09 -9.27 11.68
CA PRO A 264 11.31 -9.33 13.13
C PRO A 264 10.07 -9.72 13.93
N PHE A 265 8.89 -9.24 13.54
CA PHE A 265 7.63 -9.54 14.26
C PHE A 265 7.27 -11.02 14.19
N SER A 266 7.46 -11.63 13.03
CA SER A 266 7.04 -13.02 12.76
C SER A 266 8.06 -14.08 13.16
N LYS A 267 9.32 -13.71 13.46
CA LYS A 267 10.44 -14.67 13.59
C LYS A 267 10.18 -15.83 14.57
N ASP A 268 9.50 -15.56 15.69
CA ASP A 268 9.23 -16.55 16.74
C ASP A 268 7.88 -17.25 16.54
N ILE A 269 7.02 -16.69 15.68
CA ILE A 269 5.68 -17.20 15.35
C ILE A 269 5.75 -18.24 14.22
N ILE A 270 6.67 -18.10 13.27
CA ILE A 270 6.82 -19.03 12.12
C ILE A 270 8.22 -19.66 12.07
N PRO A 271 8.55 -20.59 12.98
CA PRO A 271 9.91 -21.10 13.12
C PRO A 271 10.36 -22.05 11.99
N LEU A 272 9.43 -22.73 11.30
CA LEU A 272 9.73 -23.81 10.35
C LEU A 272 9.90 -23.35 8.89
N ILE A 273 9.55 -22.11 8.60
CA ILE A 273 9.69 -21.50 7.28
C ILE A 273 11.04 -20.79 7.31
N ALA A 274 12.02 -21.34 6.57
CA ALA A 274 13.40 -20.86 6.57
C ALA A 274 13.49 -19.35 6.31
N ASN A 275 14.60 -18.72 6.69
CA ASN A 275 14.86 -17.36 6.21
C ASN A 275 15.33 -17.49 4.76
N ALA A 276 14.52 -17.06 3.80
CA ALA A 276 15.05 -16.83 2.46
C ALA A 276 16.25 -15.86 2.50
N GLU A 277 17.20 -16.06 1.60
CA GLU A 277 18.38 -15.21 1.49
C GLU A 277 17.98 -13.77 1.15
N ASP A 278 18.66 -12.80 1.78
CA ASP A 278 18.30 -11.39 1.76
C ASP A 278 18.48 -10.73 0.36
N GLU A 279 19.20 -11.37 -0.56
CA GLU A 279 19.70 -10.75 -1.80
C GLU A 279 18.65 -10.58 -2.91
N ILE A 280 17.45 -11.15 -2.77
CA ILE A 280 16.40 -11.17 -3.81
C ILE A 280 15.00 -10.73 -3.31
N ILE A 281 14.95 -10.11 -2.14
CA ILE A 281 13.68 -9.74 -1.48
C ILE A 281 12.86 -8.76 -2.32
N ASP A 282 13.50 -7.78 -2.96
CA ASP A 282 12.81 -6.72 -3.69
C ASP A 282 12.04 -7.26 -4.88
N LEU A 283 12.65 -8.20 -5.61
CA LEU A 283 12.00 -8.87 -6.71
C LEU A 283 10.78 -9.64 -6.23
N GLN A 284 10.90 -10.44 -5.16
CA GLN A 284 9.74 -11.21 -4.70
C GLN A 284 8.65 -10.32 -4.09
N LEU A 285 9.00 -9.24 -3.37
CA LEU A 285 8.03 -8.24 -2.92
C LEU A 285 7.30 -7.60 -4.11
N ALA A 286 8.02 -7.31 -5.19
CA ALA A 286 7.44 -6.78 -6.42
C ALA A 286 6.50 -7.79 -7.10
N LEU A 287 6.91 -9.06 -7.18
CA LEU A 287 6.08 -10.14 -7.72
C LEU A 287 4.84 -10.38 -6.87
N TRP A 288 4.97 -10.38 -5.54
CA TRP A 288 3.85 -10.53 -4.61
C TRP A 288 2.83 -9.40 -4.82
N PHE A 289 3.29 -8.15 -4.78
CA PHE A 289 2.41 -7.00 -4.92
C PHE A 289 1.78 -6.91 -6.33
N ARG A 290 2.54 -7.21 -7.39
CA ARG A 290 1.98 -7.30 -8.74
C ARG A 290 0.99 -8.46 -8.87
N GLY A 291 1.28 -9.58 -8.22
CA GLY A 291 0.37 -10.72 -8.07
C GLY A 291 -0.96 -10.28 -7.49
N HIS A 292 -0.94 -9.61 -6.34
CA HIS A 292 -2.13 -9.08 -5.69
C HIS A 292 -2.93 -8.15 -6.62
N ASP A 293 -2.27 -7.17 -7.24
CA ASP A 293 -2.91 -6.22 -8.17
C ASP A 293 -3.54 -6.93 -9.39
N THR A 294 -2.90 -8.00 -9.88
CA THR A 294 -3.43 -8.89 -10.93
C THR A 294 -4.58 -9.76 -10.43
N GLY A 295 -4.55 -10.17 -9.16
CA GLY A 295 -5.57 -10.99 -8.53
C GLY A 295 -6.93 -10.30 -8.46
N HIS A 296 -6.99 -8.97 -8.34
CA HIS A 296 -8.24 -8.21 -8.43
C HIS A 296 -8.97 -8.37 -9.77
N GLU A 297 -8.24 -8.71 -10.82
CA GLU A 297 -8.76 -8.86 -12.17
C GLU A 297 -9.21 -10.29 -12.50
N VAL A 298 -9.02 -11.25 -11.59
CA VAL A 298 -9.50 -12.62 -11.75
C VAL A 298 -10.99 -12.70 -11.46
N ARG A 299 -11.76 -13.23 -12.42
CA ARG A 299 -13.22 -13.33 -12.32
C ARG A 299 -13.79 -14.48 -13.14
N LEU A 300 -15.03 -14.84 -12.87
CA LEU A 300 -15.86 -15.59 -13.80
C LEU A 300 -16.65 -14.62 -14.69
N PRO A 301 -17.08 -15.03 -15.90
CA PRO A 301 -17.89 -14.18 -16.79
C PRO A 301 -19.16 -13.63 -16.11
N GLN A 302 -19.74 -14.38 -15.19
CA GLN A 302 -20.94 -14.00 -14.44
C GLN A 302 -20.66 -13.13 -13.21
N THR A 303 -19.41 -12.99 -12.74
CA THR A 303 -19.10 -12.33 -11.46
C THR A 303 -19.70 -10.92 -11.39
N ASP A 304 -20.48 -10.66 -10.33
CA ASP A 304 -20.99 -9.33 -9.98
C ASP A 304 -20.60 -8.99 -8.53
N TYR A 305 -19.58 -8.13 -8.40
CA TYR A 305 -19.10 -7.65 -7.09
C TYR A 305 -20.17 -6.91 -6.26
N LYS A 306 -21.29 -6.48 -6.86
CA LYS A 306 -22.41 -5.94 -6.08
C LYS A 306 -23.10 -7.00 -5.25
N ILE A 307 -23.13 -8.26 -5.71
CA ILE A 307 -23.74 -9.38 -4.98
C ILE A 307 -22.93 -9.71 -3.73
N MET A 308 -21.60 -9.56 -3.77
CA MET A 308 -20.73 -9.73 -2.60
C MET A 308 -21.02 -8.74 -1.46
N ARG A 309 -21.84 -7.71 -1.70
CA ARG A 309 -22.30 -6.78 -0.66
C ARG A 309 -23.50 -7.30 0.14
N CYS A 310 -23.85 -8.59 0.03
CA CYS A 310 -24.95 -9.19 0.77
C CYS A 310 -24.81 -9.02 2.29
N GLU A 311 -23.58 -8.93 2.82
CA GLU A 311 -23.28 -8.66 4.24
C GLU A 311 -22.66 -7.26 4.44
N GLY A 312 -22.83 -6.34 3.48
CA GLY A 312 -22.36 -4.97 3.54
C GLY A 312 -21.06 -4.68 2.77
N ARG A 313 -20.77 -3.38 2.62
CA ARG A 313 -19.62 -2.91 1.82
C ARG A 313 -18.26 -3.33 2.40
N TRP A 314 -18.13 -3.32 3.73
CA TRP A 314 -16.88 -3.67 4.40
C TRP A 314 -16.44 -5.10 4.08
N LEU A 315 -17.32 -6.07 4.30
CA LEU A 315 -17.04 -7.48 4.05
C LEU A 315 -16.84 -7.77 2.56
N SER A 316 -17.53 -7.03 1.69
CA SER A 316 -17.26 -7.08 0.25
C SER A 316 -15.83 -6.64 -0.11
N MET A 317 -15.26 -5.63 0.57
CA MET A 317 -13.86 -5.23 0.35
C MET A 317 -12.91 -6.30 0.90
N VAL A 318 -13.13 -6.76 2.14
CA VAL A 318 -12.35 -7.85 2.75
C VAL A 318 -12.27 -9.09 1.86
N MET A 319 -13.39 -9.51 1.28
CA MET A 319 -13.44 -10.65 0.36
C MET A 319 -12.67 -10.40 -0.94
N GLN A 320 -12.73 -9.19 -1.49
CA GLN A 320 -11.98 -8.84 -2.71
C GLN A 320 -10.47 -8.82 -2.44
N GLU A 321 -10.03 -8.29 -1.31
CA GLU A 321 -8.62 -8.35 -0.90
C GLU A 321 -8.15 -9.80 -0.67
N ALA A 322 -8.98 -10.64 -0.02
CA ALA A 322 -8.64 -12.05 0.21
C ALA A 322 -8.48 -12.82 -1.11
N MET A 323 -9.35 -12.56 -2.09
CA MET A 323 -9.22 -13.16 -3.42
C MET A 323 -7.97 -12.65 -4.15
N ALA A 324 -7.69 -11.34 -4.08
CA ALA A 324 -6.52 -10.74 -4.70
C ALA A 324 -5.22 -11.34 -4.16
N ASP A 325 -5.09 -11.45 -2.84
CA ASP A 325 -3.96 -12.12 -2.18
C ASP A 325 -3.82 -13.58 -2.62
N VAL A 326 -4.93 -14.33 -2.67
CA VAL A 326 -4.88 -15.76 -3.00
C VAL A 326 -4.48 -16.01 -4.45
N PHE A 327 -5.10 -15.32 -5.41
CA PHE A 327 -4.71 -15.45 -6.82
C PHE A 327 -3.32 -14.87 -7.06
N GLY A 328 -2.98 -13.76 -6.39
CA GLY A 328 -1.66 -13.16 -6.45
C GLY A 328 -0.55 -14.05 -5.92
N PHE A 329 -0.82 -14.81 -4.86
CA PHE A 329 0.07 -15.85 -4.35
C PHE A 329 0.33 -16.90 -5.43
N LEU A 330 -0.71 -17.46 -6.03
CA LEU A 330 -0.56 -18.52 -7.02
C LEU A 330 0.22 -18.05 -8.25
N LEU A 331 -0.02 -16.82 -8.71
CA LEU A 331 0.71 -16.23 -9.83
C LEU A 331 2.19 -15.96 -9.50
N SER A 332 2.48 -15.49 -8.29
CA SER A 332 3.84 -15.11 -7.87
C SER A 332 4.71 -16.28 -7.36
N THR A 333 4.12 -17.45 -7.16
CA THR A 333 4.80 -18.64 -6.59
C THR A 333 5.02 -19.76 -7.60
N SER A 334 4.30 -19.77 -8.71
CA SER A 334 4.37 -20.83 -9.71
C SER A 334 3.96 -20.35 -11.10
N GLY A 335 3.94 -21.26 -12.07
CA GLY A 335 3.49 -20.97 -13.42
C GLY A 335 4.45 -20.06 -14.21
N PRO A 336 3.93 -19.28 -15.18
CA PRO A 336 4.76 -18.61 -16.17
C PRO A 336 5.67 -17.52 -15.60
N TRP A 337 5.31 -16.91 -14.47
CA TRP A 337 6.10 -15.82 -13.86
C TRP A 337 7.46 -16.30 -13.38
N THR A 338 7.52 -17.49 -12.78
CA THR A 338 8.78 -18.12 -12.34
C THR A 338 9.73 -18.44 -13.50
N THR A 339 9.23 -18.49 -14.74
CA THR A 339 10.07 -18.68 -15.94
C THR A 339 10.80 -17.41 -16.35
N VAL A 340 10.22 -16.23 -16.07
CA VAL A 340 10.73 -14.94 -16.54
C VAL A 340 11.33 -14.06 -15.44
N ALA A 341 11.02 -14.36 -14.18
CA ALA A 341 11.60 -13.73 -13.01
C ALA A 341 12.67 -14.64 -12.39
N PRO A 342 13.97 -14.44 -12.73
CA PRO A 342 15.03 -15.26 -12.17
C PRO A 342 15.05 -15.14 -10.64
N ASN A 343 15.36 -16.23 -9.96
CA ASN A 343 15.41 -16.32 -8.49
C ASN A 343 14.06 -16.22 -7.75
N ALA A 344 12.94 -15.99 -8.45
CA ALA A 344 11.61 -16.21 -7.86
C ALA A 344 11.46 -17.69 -7.49
N SER A 345 10.94 -17.97 -6.30
CA SER A 345 10.75 -19.34 -5.82
C SER A 345 9.54 -19.45 -4.92
N LEU A 346 8.93 -20.64 -4.89
CA LEU A 346 7.83 -20.94 -3.98
C LEU A 346 8.25 -20.72 -2.51
N GLN A 347 9.49 -21.05 -2.16
CA GLN A 347 10.04 -20.87 -0.81
C GLN A 347 10.01 -19.40 -0.42
N LEU A 348 10.73 -18.55 -1.16
CA LEU A 348 10.81 -17.11 -0.88
C LEU A 348 9.43 -16.45 -0.89
N ALA A 349 8.57 -16.81 -1.85
CA ALA A 349 7.22 -16.28 -1.93
C ALA A 349 6.35 -16.69 -0.72
N SER A 350 6.44 -17.95 -0.28
CA SER A 350 5.77 -18.45 0.92
C SER A 350 6.24 -17.74 2.18
N ASP A 351 7.55 -17.53 2.30
CA ASP A 351 8.18 -16.84 3.44
C ASP A 351 7.70 -15.40 3.55
N ILE A 352 7.69 -14.68 2.43
CA ILE A 352 7.22 -13.29 2.40
C ILE A 352 5.73 -13.23 2.70
N TYR A 353 4.94 -14.06 2.03
CA TYR A 353 3.49 -14.08 2.18
C TYR A 353 3.06 -14.26 3.63
N ILE A 354 3.56 -15.30 4.31
CA ILE A 354 3.10 -15.60 5.67
C ILE A 354 3.53 -14.51 6.69
N ARG A 355 4.69 -13.88 6.47
CA ARG A 355 5.19 -12.78 7.30
C ARG A 355 4.36 -11.51 7.10
N GLU A 356 4.02 -11.20 5.86
CA GLU A 356 3.15 -10.08 5.52
C GLU A 356 1.71 -10.30 6.00
N MET A 357 1.19 -11.53 5.88
CA MET A 357 -0.11 -11.92 6.43
C MET A 357 -0.15 -11.69 7.95
N LEU A 358 0.88 -12.11 8.69
CA LEU A 358 1.00 -11.84 10.13
C LEU A 358 1.08 -10.35 10.46
N ARG A 359 1.83 -9.56 9.67
CA ARG A 359 1.87 -8.10 9.82
C ARG A 359 0.47 -7.50 9.61
N TYR A 360 -0.28 -7.93 8.60
CA TYR A 360 -1.64 -7.45 8.34
C TYR A 360 -2.61 -7.83 9.45
N LEU A 361 -2.57 -9.06 9.94
CA LEU A 361 -3.40 -9.51 11.07
C LEU A 361 -3.15 -8.67 12.33
N CYS A 362 -1.90 -8.33 12.62
CA CYS A 362 -1.50 -7.73 13.88
C CYS A 362 -1.40 -6.19 13.84
N ARG A 363 -1.60 -5.54 12.68
CA ARG A 363 -1.53 -4.06 12.55
C ARG A 363 -2.83 -3.30 12.89
N GLY A 364 -3.89 -3.98 13.32
CA GLY A 364 -5.19 -3.36 13.68
C GLY A 364 -6.35 -4.12 13.06
N GLY A 365 -6.61 -5.34 13.57
CA GLY A 365 -7.30 -6.44 12.89
C GLY A 365 -8.60 -6.14 12.13
N ASP A 366 -9.40 -5.16 12.57
CA ASP A 366 -10.65 -4.78 11.89
C ASP A 366 -10.63 -3.35 11.30
N ASP A 367 -9.48 -2.65 11.36
CA ASP A 367 -9.33 -1.27 10.86
C ASP A 367 -9.05 -1.23 9.34
N PHE A 368 -8.60 -2.36 8.76
CA PHE A 368 -8.19 -2.46 7.36
C PHE A 368 -8.82 -3.69 6.67
N PRO A 369 -9.32 -3.57 5.43
CA PRO A 369 -9.79 -4.72 4.65
C PRO A 369 -8.75 -5.84 4.53
N ASP A 370 -7.48 -5.52 4.32
CA ASP A 370 -6.39 -6.50 4.21
C ASP A 370 -6.19 -7.32 5.50
N ALA A 371 -6.50 -6.75 6.68
CA ALA A 371 -6.40 -7.48 7.94
C ALA A 371 -7.53 -8.53 8.05
N GLY A 372 -8.74 -8.17 7.63
CA GLY A 372 -9.85 -9.11 7.49
C GLY A 372 -9.58 -10.18 6.43
N ALA A 373 -8.90 -9.81 5.34
CA ALA A 373 -8.53 -10.73 4.28
C ALA A 373 -7.53 -11.78 4.75
N ALA A 374 -6.49 -11.34 5.46
CA ALA A 374 -5.51 -12.21 6.10
C ALA A 374 -6.16 -13.15 7.13
N LEU A 375 -7.20 -12.70 7.83
CA LEU A 375 -7.97 -13.54 8.76
C LEU A 375 -8.70 -14.66 8.03
N ILE A 376 -9.41 -14.36 6.94
CA ILE A 376 -10.09 -15.39 6.13
C ILE A 376 -9.09 -16.43 5.65
N GLN A 377 -7.93 -15.99 5.15
CA GLN A 377 -6.87 -16.86 4.65
C GLN A 377 -6.32 -17.77 5.77
N MET A 378 -5.94 -17.20 6.91
CA MET A 378 -5.42 -17.96 8.05
C MET A 378 -6.45 -18.96 8.60
N SER A 379 -7.70 -18.54 8.79
CA SER A 379 -8.78 -19.41 9.29
C SER A 379 -9.03 -20.59 8.35
N PHE A 380 -9.12 -20.34 7.04
CA PHE A 380 -9.28 -21.41 6.05
C PHE A 380 -8.11 -22.38 6.09
N LEU A 381 -6.88 -21.86 6.04
CA LEU A 381 -5.68 -22.70 6.04
C LEU A 381 -5.61 -23.56 7.30
N SER A 382 -5.98 -23.02 8.46
CA SER A 382 -5.97 -23.76 9.73
C SER A 382 -7.06 -24.83 9.79
N GLN A 383 -8.31 -24.47 9.47
CA GLN A 383 -9.45 -25.37 9.57
C GLN A 383 -9.35 -26.56 8.59
N HIS A 384 -8.64 -26.38 7.48
CA HIS A 384 -8.43 -27.43 6.47
C HIS A 384 -7.05 -28.11 6.58
N GLY A 385 -6.28 -27.86 7.64
CA GLY A 385 -5.02 -28.57 7.92
C GLY A 385 -3.87 -28.22 6.98
N PHE A 386 -3.89 -27.04 6.36
CA PHE A 386 -2.76 -26.51 5.58
C PHE A 386 -1.74 -25.77 6.45
N ILE A 387 -2.16 -25.25 7.60
CA ILE A 387 -1.30 -24.77 8.68
C ILE A 387 -1.73 -25.38 10.00
N ASP A 388 -0.79 -25.58 10.92
CA ASP A 388 -1.08 -25.99 12.29
C ASP A 388 -0.82 -24.82 13.23
N ILE A 389 -1.84 -24.43 14.01
CA ILE A 389 -1.75 -23.36 15.00
C ILE A 389 -1.46 -23.95 16.37
N ASP A 390 -0.30 -23.63 16.93
CA ASP A 390 0.07 -23.92 18.32
C ASP A 390 -0.30 -22.73 19.21
N HIS A 391 -1.45 -22.83 19.89
CA HIS A 391 -1.95 -21.81 20.82
C HIS A 391 -1.14 -21.72 22.14
N VAL A 392 -0.29 -22.70 22.45
CA VAL A 392 0.53 -22.72 23.67
C VAL A 392 1.83 -21.96 23.44
N ASN A 393 2.52 -22.29 22.35
CA ASN A 393 3.80 -21.65 22.00
C ASN A 393 3.62 -20.40 21.11
N ILE A 394 2.40 -20.12 20.66
CA ILE A 394 2.05 -19.04 19.73
C ILE A 394 2.81 -19.19 18.42
N GLN A 395 2.65 -20.34 17.77
CA GLN A 395 3.35 -20.69 16.54
C GLN A 395 2.40 -21.14 15.44
N ILE A 396 2.78 -20.84 14.20
CA ILE A 396 2.20 -21.38 12.98
C ILE A 396 3.23 -22.31 12.36
N ASN A 397 2.85 -23.58 12.22
CA ASN A 397 3.67 -24.61 11.60
C ASN A 397 3.10 -24.99 10.24
N THR A 398 3.92 -24.89 9.20
CA THR A 398 3.56 -25.35 7.85
C THR A 398 4.81 -25.57 7.01
N THR A 399 4.61 -26.10 5.81
CA THR A 399 5.62 -26.26 4.76
C THR A 399 5.18 -25.48 3.53
N HIS A 400 6.10 -25.07 2.67
CA HIS A 400 5.75 -24.33 1.44
C HIS A 400 4.72 -25.09 0.57
N ASP A 401 4.83 -26.42 0.47
CA ASP A 401 3.89 -27.25 -0.31
C ASP A 401 2.48 -27.27 0.30
N ARG A 402 2.37 -27.42 1.62
CA ARG A 402 1.07 -27.33 2.34
C ARG A 402 0.44 -25.96 2.16
N LEU A 403 1.23 -24.89 2.28
CA LEU A 403 0.74 -23.54 2.06
C LEU A 403 0.23 -23.37 0.62
N TYR A 404 1.02 -23.76 -0.38
CA TYR A 404 0.61 -23.70 -1.78
C TYR A 404 -0.67 -24.49 -2.06
N ALA A 405 -0.76 -25.73 -1.58
CA ALA A 405 -1.95 -26.55 -1.72
C ALA A 405 -3.18 -25.89 -1.07
N GLY A 406 -2.99 -25.26 0.09
CA GLY A 406 -4.05 -24.52 0.78
C GLY A 406 -4.54 -23.31 0.00
N MET A 407 -3.62 -22.55 -0.60
CA MET A 407 -3.96 -21.40 -1.45
C MET A 407 -4.70 -21.84 -2.72
N VAL A 408 -4.34 -22.98 -3.32
CA VAL A 408 -5.09 -23.57 -4.44
C VAL A 408 -6.51 -23.97 -4.01
N ALA A 409 -6.65 -24.62 -2.85
CA ALA A 409 -7.96 -25.02 -2.32
C ALA A 409 -8.85 -23.81 -1.98
N LEU A 410 -8.26 -22.75 -1.43
CA LEU A 410 -8.96 -21.50 -1.14
C LEU A 410 -9.38 -20.78 -2.44
N ALA A 411 -8.52 -20.73 -3.46
CA ALA A 411 -8.85 -20.15 -4.76
C ALA A 411 -10.06 -20.85 -5.41
N LYS A 412 -10.12 -22.19 -5.33
CA LYS A 412 -11.27 -22.97 -5.78
C LYS A 412 -12.53 -22.63 -4.99
N THR A 413 -12.41 -22.54 -3.66
CA THR A 413 -13.52 -22.18 -2.78
C THR A 413 -14.06 -20.77 -3.09
N PHE A 414 -13.19 -19.78 -3.28
CA PHE A 414 -13.60 -18.43 -3.69
C PHE A 414 -14.24 -18.42 -5.08
N THR A 415 -13.74 -19.23 -6.00
CA THR A 415 -14.31 -19.33 -7.35
C THR A 415 -15.74 -19.88 -7.32
N GLU A 416 -15.96 -20.98 -6.60
CA GLU A 416 -17.26 -21.66 -6.50
C GLU A 416 -18.31 -20.90 -5.69
N ARG A 417 -17.86 -20.08 -4.72
CA ARG A 417 -18.75 -19.36 -3.81
C ARG A 417 -18.86 -17.88 -4.14
N ALA A 418 -17.74 -17.16 -4.09
CA ALA A 418 -17.73 -15.71 -4.26
C ALA A 418 -17.86 -15.30 -5.73
N LEU A 419 -16.95 -15.74 -6.60
CA LEU A 419 -16.95 -15.34 -8.03
C LEU A 419 -18.17 -15.86 -8.78
N ALA A 420 -18.75 -16.99 -8.34
CA ALA A 420 -19.98 -17.56 -8.91
C ALA A 420 -21.28 -16.88 -8.44
N ASN A 421 -21.20 -15.79 -7.66
CA ASN A 421 -22.35 -15.07 -7.09
C ASN A 421 -23.26 -15.94 -6.20
N ASN A 422 -22.71 -16.97 -5.55
CA ASN A 422 -23.45 -17.85 -4.67
C ASN A 422 -23.57 -17.19 -3.29
N VAL A 423 -24.68 -16.46 -3.07
CA VAL A 423 -24.95 -15.73 -1.81
C VAL A 423 -24.84 -16.63 -0.56
N PRO A 424 -25.49 -17.81 -0.48
CA PRO A 424 -25.27 -18.73 0.64
C PRO A 424 -23.80 -19.12 0.83
N GLY A 425 -23.06 -19.34 -0.26
CA GLY A 425 -21.63 -19.64 -0.22
C GLY A 425 -20.78 -18.48 0.32
N ILE A 426 -21.10 -17.24 -0.07
CA ILE A 426 -20.45 -16.02 0.44
C ILE A 426 -20.71 -15.87 1.94
N GLN A 427 -21.96 -16.06 2.37
CA GLN A 427 -22.33 -16.00 3.79
C GLN A 427 -21.62 -17.08 4.60
N ALA A 428 -21.47 -18.30 4.06
CA ALA A 428 -20.70 -19.36 4.68
C ALA A 428 -19.22 -18.97 4.83
N LEU A 429 -18.57 -18.44 3.78
CA LEU A 429 -17.18 -17.95 3.87
C LEU A 429 -16.97 -16.93 5.00
N ILE A 430 -17.92 -15.99 5.15
CA ILE A 430 -17.87 -14.97 6.20
C ILE A 430 -18.06 -15.59 7.59
N ASN A 431 -19.05 -16.46 7.73
CA ASN A 431 -19.36 -17.10 9.01
C ASN A 431 -18.24 -18.04 9.46
N ASP A 432 -17.70 -18.84 8.54
CA ASP A 432 -16.74 -19.90 8.85
C ASP A 432 -15.33 -19.32 9.07
N TYR A 433 -14.93 -18.29 8.33
CA TYR A 433 -13.52 -17.85 8.29
C TYR A 433 -13.27 -16.42 8.77
N TYR A 434 -14.15 -15.44 8.45
CA TYR A 434 -13.98 -14.07 8.94
C TYR A 434 -14.39 -13.92 10.42
N ARG A 435 -15.39 -14.71 10.85
CA ARG A 435 -15.91 -14.74 12.23
C ARG A 435 -15.30 -15.89 13.06
N ASP A 436 -14.17 -16.45 12.64
CA ASP A 436 -13.47 -17.49 13.39
C ASP A 436 -12.87 -16.92 14.68
N GLU A 437 -13.52 -17.23 15.81
CA GLU A 437 -13.09 -16.77 17.13
C GLU A 437 -11.77 -17.42 17.59
N MET A 438 -11.46 -18.65 17.15
CA MET A 438 -10.19 -19.30 17.51
C MET A 438 -9.02 -18.62 16.81
N ALA A 439 -9.18 -18.32 15.52
CA ALA A 439 -8.22 -17.55 14.75
C ALA A 439 -8.02 -16.14 15.35
N ARG A 440 -9.11 -15.45 15.72
CA ARG A 440 -9.05 -14.13 16.38
C ARG A 440 -8.36 -14.18 17.74
N ASP A 441 -8.60 -15.22 18.54
CA ASP A 441 -7.90 -15.42 19.82
C ASP A 441 -6.40 -15.62 19.60
N PHE A 442 -6.01 -16.42 18.60
CA PHE A 442 -4.61 -16.61 18.24
C PHE A 442 -3.93 -15.30 17.84
N VAL A 443 -4.56 -14.50 16.97
CA VAL A 443 -4.04 -13.18 16.54
C VAL A 443 -3.86 -12.25 17.75
N LYS A 444 -4.82 -12.22 18.68
CA LYS A 444 -4.68 -11.42 19.91
C LYS A 444 -3.46 -11.84 20.74
N ARG A 445 -3.16 -13.14 20.80
CA ARG A 445 -2.00 -13.68 21.53
C ARG A 445 -0.67 -13.43 20.81
N CYS A 446 -0.67 -13.32 19.49
CA CYS A 446 0.51 -12.88 18.72
C CYS A 446 0.95 -11.46 19.11
N GLY A 447 0.05 -10.68 19.68
CA GLY A 447 0.29 -9.29 20.07
C GLY A 447 0.02 -8.32 18.93
N VAL A 448 0.44 -7.07 19.14
CA VAL A 448 0.18 -5.97 18.21
C VAL A 448 1.46 -5.63 17.49
N CYS A 449 1.39 -5.56 16.16
CA CYS A 449 2.42 -4.98 15.33
C CYS A 449 2.23 -3.46 15.33
N ASP A 450 2.97 -2.76 16.19
CA ASP A 450 2.90 -1.31 16.40
C ASP A 450 4.12 -0.54 15.83
N VAL A 451 5.00 -1.25 15.12
CA VAL A 451 6.16 -0.64 14.48
C VAL A 451 5.73 0.11 13.22
N VAL A 452 6.11 1.37 13.12
CA VAL A 452 5.96 2.22 11.93
C VAL A 452 7.32 2.72 11.46
N LEU A 453 7.44 3.01 10.17
CA LEU A 453 8.67 3.58 9.62
C LEU A 453 8.72 5.10 9.81
N ASP A 454 9.91 5.65 9.95
CA ASP A 454 10.15 7.09 9.79
C ASP A 454 11.33 7.36 8.86
N TYR A 455 11.27 8.46 8.12
CA TYR A 455 12.32 8.83 7.18
C TYR A 455 13.38 9.63 7.92
N ALA A 456 14.55 9.03 8.13
CA ALA A 456 15.68 9.71 8.71
C ALA A 456 16.23 10.75 7.72
N PRO A 457 16.51 11.99 8.16
CA PRO A 457 17.19 12.95 7.31
C PRO A 457 18.57 12.43 6.93
N HIS A 458 18.97 12.66 5.68
CA HIS A 458 20.37 12.52 5.29
C HIS A 458 21.18 13.56 6.05
N ILE A 459 21.84 13.14 7.14
CA ILE A 459 22.85 13.95 7.82
C ILE A 459 24.11 13.85 6.95
N SER A 460 24.33 14.85 6.10
CA SER A 460 25.59 15.08 5.38
C SER A 460 26.31 16.26 5.99
#